data_AF-A0A7Y2MX15-F1
#
_entry.id   AF-A0A7Y2MX15-F1
#
_cell.length_a   1.000
_cell.length_b   1.000
_cell.length_c   1.000
_cell.angle_alpha   90.00
_cell.angle_beta   90.00
_cell.angle_gamma   90.00
#
_symmetry.space_group_name_H-M   'P 1'
#
loop_
_entity.id
_entity.type
_entity.pdbx_description
1 polymer ?
#
loop_
_entity_poly.entity_id
_entity_poly.type
_entity_poly.pdbx_seq_one_letter_code
_entity_poly.pdbx_strand_id
1 'polypeptide(L)'
;RGYREYSELSKAAFVAVAASDYGVHGRPTNASRISAMTGLTRKEVSRIRARIQDGDAAVTERATPLKEVIEAWRCNDEFHDDDGQPAALPLSGERGSFRSLIRQFAGDIPEGAMRKELQRIGAAELIDDRLHLSPQQQDDEQGELQMAEQLRAGPYPLLAVLAHNEQAYRGSQAWPLETIGQKSIRKSDISRVRKLVAVRLRAATTTIADLLDAYATLHVGEGTDEPMVSVSAGVYYSEGLPLKDE
;
A
#
# COMPACT_ATOMS: atom_id res chain seq x y z
N ARG A 1 6.93 -2.45 -9.70
CA ARG A 1 6.19 -1.17 -9.59
C ARG A 1 6.23 -0.54 -8.18
N GLY A 2 6.82 -1.19 -7.16
CA GLY A 2 6.68 -0.77 -5.75
C GLY A 2 7.34 0.53 -5.27
N TYR A 3 8.44 1.03 -5.86
CA TYR A 3 9.13 2.23 -5.32
C TYR A 3 8.27 3.50 -5.40
N ARG A 4 7.58 3.71 -6.53
CA ARG A 4 6.79 4.93 -6.76
C ARG A 4 5.58 4.98 -5.82
N GLU A 5 4.91 3.86 -5.66
CA GLU A 5 3.76 3.72 -4.77
C GLU A 5 4.17 3.84 -3.30
N TYR A 6 5.24 3.15 -2.90
CA TYR A 6 5.84 3.29 -1.57
C TYR A 6 6.25 4.73 -1.26
N SER A 7 6.88 5.41 -2.21
CA SER A 7 7.28 6.80 -2.04
C SER A 7 6.06 7.69 -1.84
N GLU A 8 4.94 7.44 -2.52
CA GLU A 8 3.73 8.26 -2.37
C GLU A 8 3.00 7.93 -1.05
N LEU A 9 2.91 6.66 -0.66
CA LEU A 9 2.42 6.20 0.65
C LEU A 9 3.18 6.84 1.81
N SER A 10 4.51 6.76 1.76
CA SER A 10 5.39 7.29 2.81
C SER A 10 5.22 8.81 2.92
N LYS A 11 5.23 9.52 1.78
CA LYS A 11 5.00 10.97 1.74
C LYS A 11 3.63 11.34 2.32
N ALA A 12 2.58 10.58 2.01
CA ALA A 12 1.25 10.81 2.55
C ALA A 12 1.20 10.64 4.08
N ALA A 13 1.81 9.57 4.61
CA ALA A 13 1.90 9.34 6.05
C ALA A 13 2.66 10.48 6.78
N PHE A 14 3.83 10.89 6.27
CA PHE A 14 4.59 11.99 6.85
C PHE A 14 3.82 13.32 6.83
N VAL A 15 3.09 13.61 5.75
CA VAL A 15 2.26 14.83 5.66
C VAL A 15 1.06 14.77 6.60
N ALA A 16 0.41 13.61 6.73
CA ALA A 16 -0.73 13.42 7.62
C ALA A 16 -0.34 13.66 9.10
N VAL A 17 0.74 13.03 9.56
CA VAL A 17 1.26 13.19 10.93
C VAL A 17 1.72 14.64 11.18
N ALA A 18 2.45 15.24 10.25
CA ALA A 18 2.87 16.64 10.37
C ALA A 18 1.68 17.63 10.38
N ALA A 19 0.56 17.26 9.77
CA ALA A 19 -0.65 18.05 9.76
C ALA A 19 -1.48 17.92 11.05
N SER A 20 -1.55 16.72 11.65
CA SER A 20 -2.31 16.43 12.87
C SER A 20 -1.58 16.86 14.16
N ASP A 21 -0.30 16.54 14.28
CA ASP A 21 0.40 16.57 15.58
C ASP A 21 1.05 17.93 15.89
N TYR A 22 1.17 18.81 14.88
CA TYR A 22 1.89 20.08 15.00
C TYR A 22 1.04 21.32 14.72
N GLY A 23 -0.29 21.14 14.75
CA GLY A 23 -1.24 22.24 14.72
C GLY A 23 -1.05 23.14 15.94
N VAL A 24 -0.86 24.45 15.73
CA VAL A 24 -0.74 25.41 16.82
C VAL A 24 -2.11 26.03 17.07
N HIS A 25 -2.60 25.96 18.30
CA HIS A 25 -3.88 26.53 18.75
C HIS A 25 -5.11 26.06 17.94
N GLY A 26 -5.24 24.75 17.70
CA GLY A 26 -6.39 24.18 17.01
C GLY A 26 -6.48 24.54 15.51
N ARG A 27 -5.43 25.15 14.94
CA ARG A 27 -5.33 25.42 13.50
C ARG A 27 -4.40 24.40 12.84
N PRO A 28 -4.79 23.82 11.69
CA PRO A 28 -3.94 22.91 10.93
C PRO A 28 -2.56 23.53 10.62
N THR A 29 -1.51 22.73 10.68
CA THR A 29 -0.15 23.16 10.32
C THR A 29 -0.12 23.72 8.90
N ASN A 30 0.45 24.92 8.71
CA ASN A 30 0.54 25.51 7.37
C ASN A 30 1.54 24.71 6.49
N ALA A 31 1.31 24.72 5.16
CA ALA A 31 2.09 23.91 4.21
C ALA A 31 3.60 24.21 4.23
N SER A 32 3.99 25.44 4.59
CA SER A 32 5.39 25.84 4.74
C SER A 32 6.08 25.13 5.89
N ARG A 33 5.39 24.97 7.02
CA ARG A 33 5.92 24.27 8.19
C ARG A 33 5.96 22.76 7.98
N ILE A 34 4.93 22.18 7.36
CA ILE A 34 4.94 20.75 6.97
C ILE A 34 6.09 20.46 6.00
N SER A 35 6.32 21.33 5.01
CA SER A 35 7.44 21.23 4.06
C SER A 35 8.80 21.26 4.78
N ALA A 36 8.96 22.15 5.78
CA ALA A 36 10.19 22.22 6.57
C ALA A 36 10.41 20.95 7.43
N MET A 37 9.35 20.33 7.94
CA MET A 37 9.44 19.14 8.79
C MET A 37 9.64 17.84 8.02
N THR A 38 8.99 17.72 6.87
CA THR A 38 8.99 16.48 6.06
C THR A 38 10.06 16.48 4.96
N GLY A 39 10.71 17.62 4.71
CA GLY A 39 11.66 17.78 3.59
C GLY A 39 10.99 17.79 2.21
N LEU A 40 9.65 17.68 2.14
CA LEU A 40 8.90 17.69 0.89
C LEU A 40 8.71 19.11 0.37
N THR A 41 8.59 19.26 -0.94
CA THR A 41 8.31 20.57 -1.52
C THR A 41 6.90 21.05 -1.14
N ARG A 42 6.69 22.37 -1.04
CA ARG A 42 5.35 22.94 -0.77
C ARG A 42 4.29 22.49 -1.77
N LYS A 43 4.71 22.24 -3.03
CA LYS A 43 3.84 21.72 -4.10
C LYS A 43 3.40 20.28 -3.81
N GLU A 44 4.32 19.41 -3.38
CA GLU A 44 4.01 18.04 -2.98
C GLU A 44 3.10 18.00 -1.76
N VAL A 45 3.41 18.79 -0.72
CA VAL A 45 2.58 18.90 0.48
C VAL A 45 1.16 19.33 0.15
N SER A 46 1.00 20.36 -0.69
CA SER A 46 -0.34 20.87 -1.06
C SER A 46 -1.14 19.83 -1.86
N ARG A 47 -0.48 19.13 -2.80
CA ARG A 47 -1.07 18.05 -3.59
C ARG A 47 -1.53 16.90 -2.69
N ILE A 48 -0.68 16.47 -1.75
CA ILE A 48 -0.97 15.37 -0.83
C ILE A 48 -2.09 15.76 0.15
N ARG A 49 -2.08 16.99 0.65
CA ARG A 49 -3.10 17.47 1.60
C ARG A 49 -4.49 17.56 0.97
N ALA A 50 -4.58 18.03 -0.27
CA ALA A 50 -5.83 18.03 -1.02
C ALA A 50 -6.40 16.61 -1.13
N ARG A 51 -5.54 15.63 -1.49
CA ARG A 51 -5.94 14.21 -1.57
C ARG A 51 -6.42 13.64 -0.22
N ILE A 52 -5.70 13.92 0.87
CA ILE A 52 -6.12 13.49 2.22
C ILE A 52 -7.47 14.11 2.62
N GLN A 53 -7.71 15.38 2.28
CA GLN A 53 -8.95 16.09 2.62
C GLN A 53 -10.16 15.62 1.81
N ASP A 54 -9.95 15.15 0.58
CA ASP A 54 -11.00 14.59 -0.27
C ASP A 54 -11.45 13.18 0.19
N GLY A 55 -10.96 12.68 1.32
CA GLY A 55 -11.26 11.33 1.82
C GLY A 55 -10.54 10.22 1.06
N ASP A 56 -9.57 10.59 0.23
CA ASP A 56 -8.75 9.72 -0.63
C ASP A 56 -7.67 9.00 0.20
N ALA A 57 -8.06 8.43 1.35
CA ALA A 57 -7.26 7.48 2.11
C ALA A 57 -7.04 6.15 1.33
N ALA A 58 -7.67 6.03 0.15
CA ALA A 58 -7.26 5.14 -0.90
C ALA A 58 -5.96 5.68 -1.53
N VAL A 59 -4.83 5.23 -0.98
CA VAL A 59 -3.54 5.40 -1.65
C VAL A 59 -3.45 4.54 -2.93
N THR A 60 -4.46 3.73 -3.20
CA THR A 60 -4.66 3.03 -4.46
C THR A 60 -5.59 3.86 -5.37
N GLU A 61 -5.28 3.88 -6.67
CA GLU A 61 -6.24 4.21 -7.73
C GLU A 61 -6.71 5.68 -7.85
N ARG A 62 -5.85 6.52 -8.42
CA ARG A 62 -6.29 7.01 -9.74
C ARG A 62 -5.93 5.91 -10.70
N ALA A 63 -6.89 5.05 -11.01
CA ALA A 63 -6.73 4.03 -12.01
C ALA A 63 -6.19 4.75 -13.26
N THR A 64 -4.93 4.47 -13.62
CA THR A 64 -4.44 4.87 -14.94
C THR A 64 -5.45 4.31 -15.95
N PRO A 65 -5.81 5.00 -17.03
CA PRO A 65 -6.77 4.48 -18.02
C PRO A 65 -6.47 3.04 -18.50
N LEU A 66 -5.22 2.61 -18.38
CA LEU A 66 -4.77 1.23 -18.57
C LEU A 66 -5.36 0.22 -17.57
N LYS A 67 -5.43 0.57 -16.26
CA LYS A 67 -6.05 -0.24 -15.19
C LYS A 67 -7.56 -0.33 -15.38
N GLU A 68 -8.23 0.79 -15.66
CA GLU A 68 -9.68 0.80 -15.93
C GLU A 68 -10.04 -0.09 -17.12
N VAL A 69 -9.22 -0.08 -18.18
CA VAL A 69 -9.39 -0.97 -19.33
C VAL A 69 -9.19 -2.45 -18.97
N ILE A 70 -8.17 -2.76 -18.16
CA ILE A 70 -7.91 -4.15 -17.72
C ILE A 70 -9.05 -4.65 -16.82
N GLU A 71 -9.48 -3.84 -15.85
CA GLU A 71 -10.60 -4.15 -14.96
C GLU A 71 -11.91 -4.30 -15.73
N ALA A 72 -12.20 -3.39 -16.65
CA ALA A 72 -13.39 -3.48 -17.48
C ALA A 72 -13.40 -4.74 -18.35
N TRP A 73 -12.25 -5.12 -18.92
CA TRP A 73 -12.13 -6.39 -19.65
C TRP A 73 -12.37 -7.59 -18.73
N ARG A 74 -11.99 -7.49 -17.46
CA ARG A 74 -12.16 -8.60 -16.49
C ARG A 74 -13.53 -8.70 -15.87
N CYS A 75 -14.24 -7.60 -15.68
CA CYS A 75 -15.42 -7.57 -14.82
C CYS A 75 -16.72 -7.27 -15.58
N ASN A 76 -16.64 -6.94 -16.87
CA ASN A 76 -17.83 -6.62 -17.65
C ASN A 76 -18.15 -7.76 -18.62
N ASP A 77 -19.33 -8.35 -18.43
CA ASP A 77 -19.89 -9.47 -19.20
C ASP A 77 -19.82 -9.25 -20.73
N GLU A 78 -19.83 -8.00 -21.22
CA GLU A 78 -19.67 -7.71 -22.66
C GLU A 78 -18.32 -8.21 -23.23
N PHE A 79 -17.30 -8.34 -22.38
CA PHE A 79 -15.96 -8.77 -22.77
C PHE A 79 -15.62 -10.16 -22.23
N HIS A 80 -16.61 -10.92 -21.77
CA HIS A 80 -16.43 -12.30 -21.33
C HIS A 80 -16.72 -13.31 -22.43
N ASP A 81 -16.12 -14.49 -22.29
CA ASP A 81 -16.47 -15.67 -23.08
C ASP A 81 -17.66 -16.41 -22.46
N ASP A 82 -18.07 -17.50 -23.10
CA ASP A 82 -19.21 -18.32 -22.65
C ASP A 82 -18.99 -18.97 -21.26
N ASP A 83 -17.74 -19.02 -20.79
CA ASP A 83 -17.35 -19.57 -19.49
C ASP A 83 -17.24 -18.46 -18.40
N GLY A 84 -17.56 -17.21 -18.74
CA GLY A 84 -17.49 -16.05 -17.83
C GLY A 84 -16.06 -15.59 -17.53
N GLN A 85 -15.10 -15.95 -18.39
CA GLN A 85 -13.71 -15.49 -18.31
C GLN A 85 -13.45 -14.37 -19.31
N PRO A 86 -12.40 -13.54 -19.13
CA PRO A 86 -12.08 -12.48 -20.07
C PRO A 86 -11.81 -13.04 -21.48
N ALA A 87 -12.65 -12.67 -22.45
CA ALA A 87 -12.58 -13.19 -23.81
C ALA A 87 -11.37 -12.67 -24.59
N ALA A 88 -10.94 -13.46 -25.58
CA ALA A 88 -10.01 -13.01 -26.61
C ALA A 88 -10.70 -12.02 -27.56
N LEU A 89 -10.40 -10.72 -27.41
CA LEU A 89 -11.11 -9.65 -28.10
C LEU A 89 -10.58 -9.44 -29.52
N PRO A 90 -11.45 -9.34 -30.55
CA PRO A 90 -11.04 -8.83 -31.84
C PRO A 90 -10.59 -7.36 -31.71
N LEU A 91 -9.64 -6.94 -32.55
CA LEU A 91 -9.12 -5.56 -32.51
C LEU A 91 -10.22 -4.51 -32.82
N SER A 92 -11.17 -4.86 -33.69
CA SER A 92 -12.24 -3.97 -34.14
C SER A 92 -13.60 -4.64 -34.09
N GLY A 93 -14.64 -3.84 -33.83
CA GLY A 93 -16.03 -4.27 -33.72
C GLY A 93 -16.87 -3.17 -33.06
N GLU A 94 -18.19 -3.26 -33.15
CA GLU A 94 -19.10 -2.31 -32.46
C GLU A 94 -19.33 -2.70 -30.99
N ARG A 95 -19.25 -3.99 -30.67
CA ARG A 95 -19.40 -4.57 -29.32
C ARG A 95 -18.43 -5.71 -29.12
N GLY A 96 -18.07 -5.99 -27.86
CA GLY A 96 -17.19 -7.12 -27.51
C GLY A 96 -15.85 -7.11 -28.24
N SER A 97 -15.27 -5.92 -28.46
CA SER A 97 -14.00 -5.73 -29.18
C SER A 97 -13.06 -4.84 -28.38
N PHE A 98 -11.76 -4.90 -28.68
CA PHE A 98 -10.78 -4.01 -28.05
C PHE A 98 -11.12 -2.53 -28.30
N ARG A 99 -11.56 -2.21 -29.51
CA ARG A 99 -12.03 -0.87 -29.88
C ARG A 99 -13.21 -0.40 -29.03
N SER A 100 -14.23 -1.24 -28.80
CA SER A 100 -15.39 -0.86 -27.98
C SER A 100 -14.99 -0.71 -26.51
N LEU A 101 -14.10 -1.56 -25.99
CA LEU A 101 -13.52 -1.47 -24.65
C LEU A 101 -12.78 -0.13 -24.43
N ILE A 102 -11.88 0.25 -25.34
CA ILE A 102 -11.15 1.52 -25.23
C ILE A 102 -12.08 2.72 -25.31
N ARG A 103 -13.04 2.69 -26.23
CA ARG A 103 -14.01 3.79 -26.38
C ARG A 103 -14.85 4.01 -25.12
N GLN A 104 -15.18 2.93 -24.41
CA GLN A 104 -16.03 2.98 -23.23
C GLN A 104 -15.27 3.35 -21.95
N PHE A 105 -14.01 2.90 -21.81
CA PHE A 105 -13.26 2.99 -20.54
C PHE A 105 -11.95 3.79 -20.60
N ALA A 106 -11.44 4.16 -21.79
CA ALA A 106 -10.20 4.92 -21.93
C ALA A 106 -10.35 6.25 -22.70
N GLY A 107 -11.57 6.60 -23.10
CA GLY A 107 -11.91 7.90 -23.70
C GLY A 107 -11.09 8.23 -24.96
N ASP A 108 -10.32 9.31 -24.91
CA ASP A 108 -9.59 9.90 -26.04
C ASP A 108 -8.25 9.21 -26.36
N ILE A 109 -7.89 8.13 -25.67
CA ILE A 109 -6.63 7.44 -25.91
C ILE A 109 -6.72 6.63 -27.21
N PRO A 110 -5.80 6.82 -28.18
CA PRO A 110 -5.80 6.03 -29.40
C PRO A 110 -5.63 4.53 -29.09
N GLU A 111 -6.48 3.69 -29.69
CA GLU A 111 -6.47 2.23 -29.52
C GLU A 111 -5.07 1.63 -29.74
N GLY A 112 -4.36 2.10 -30.76
CA GLY A 112 -3.00 1.67 -31.06
C GLY A 112 -1.97 2.02 -29.98
N ALA A 113 -2.15 3.14 -29.27
CA ALA A 113 -1.30 3.53 -28.16
C ALA A 113 -1.60 2.66 -26.93
N MET A 114 -2.88 2.44 -26.61
CA MET A 114 -3.28 1.58 -25.50
C MET A 114 -2.83 0.13 -25.70
N ARG A 115 -3.01 -0.43 -26.90
CA ARG A 115 -2.55 -1.78 -27.23
C ARG A 115 -1.05 -1.95 -27.03
N LYS A 116 -0.25 -1.00 -27.55
CA LYS A 116 1.21 -1.03 -27.41
C LYS A 116 1.62 -0.98 -25.94
N GLU A 117 0.93 -0.18 -25.14
CA GLU A 117 1.21 -0.07 -23.71
C GLU A 117 0.85 -1.36 -22.95
N LEU A 118 -0.31 -1.95 -23.21
CA LEU A 118 -0.72 -3.24 -22.65
C LEU A 118 0.27 -4.36 -22.98
N GLN A 119 0.75 -4.41 -24.22
CA GLN A 119 1.79 -5.35 -24.64
C GLN A 119 3.14 -5.07 -23.97
N ARG A 120 3.53 -3.79 -23.88
CA ARG A 120 4.79 -3.38 -23.25
C ARG A 120 4.86 -3.78 -21.77
N ILE A 121 3.73 -3.73 -21.07
CA ILE A 121 3.65 -4.13 -19.66
C ILE A 121 3.35 -5.62 -19.47
N GLY A 122 3.22 -6.39 -20.56
CA GLY A 122 2.88 -7.82 -20.52
C GLY A 122 1.45 -8.12 -20.08
N ALA A 123 0.55 -7.13 -20.05
CA ALA A 123 -0.83 -7.31 -19.63
C ALA A 123 -1.73 -7.87 -20.74
N ALA A 124 -1.33 -7.75 -22.00
CA ALA A 124 -2.03 -8.36 -23.11
C ALA A 124 -1.08 -8.83 -24.21
N GLU A 125 -1.48 -9.88 -24.92
CA GLU A 125 -0.75 -10.45 -26.04
C GLU A 125 -1.66 -10.53 -27.28
N LEU A 126 -1.10 -10.39 -28.48
CA LEU A 126 -1.84 -10.55 -29.73
C LEU A 126 -1.58 -11.95 -30.29
N ILE A 127 -2.61 -12.78 -30.37
CA ILE A 127 -2.56 -14.15 -30.86
C ILE A 127 -3.71 -14.32 -31.87
N ASP A 128 -3.42 -14.80 -33.08
CA ASP A 128 -4.42 -15.03 -34.14
C ASP A 128 -5.38 -13.84 -34.38
N ASP A 129 -4.82 -12.63 -34.48
CA ASP A 129 -5.52 -11.35 -34.65
C ASP A 129 -6.52 -10.98 -33.53
N ARG A 130 -6.42 -11.66 -32.38
CA ARG A 130 -7.18 -11.38 -31.17
C ARG A 130 -6.25 -10.98 -30.04
N LEU A 131 -6.69 -10.02 -29.25
CA LEU A 131 -5.98 -9.59 -28.06
C LEU A 131 -6.42 -10.48 -26.90
N HIS A 132 -5.45 -11.09 -26.22
CA HIS A 132 -5.66 -11.93 -25.04
C HIS A 132 -5.14 -11.19 -23.81
N LEU A 133 -5.89 -11.23 -22.71
CA LEU A 133 -5.43 -10.72 -21.43
C LEU A 133 -4.48 -11.72 -20.78
N SER A 134 -3.32 -11.26 -20.30
CA SER A 134 -2.30 -12.15 -19.73
C SER A 134 -2.68 -12.62 -18.31
N PRO A 135 -2.54 -13.92 -17.98
CA PRO A 135 -2.78 -14.46 -16.63
C PRO A 135 -1.88 -13.83 -15.54
N GLN A 136 -0.68 -13.40 -15.94
CA GLN A 136 0.37 -12.91 -15.04
C GLN A 136 -0.02 -11.64 -14.25
N GLN A 137 -1.04 -10.89 -14.70
CA GLN A 137 -1.53 -9.71 -13.99
C GLN A 137 -2.44 -10.06 -12.79
N GLN A 138 -3.00 -11.26 -12.69
CA GLN A 138 -3.83 -11.64 -11.53
C GLN A 138 -2.96 -11.83 -10.27
N ASP A 139 -1.78 -12.44 -10.44
CA ASP A 139 -0.79 -12.61 -9.37
C ASP A 139 -0.17 -11.27 -8.95
N ASP A 140 0.01 -10.34 -9.91
CA ASP A 140 0.58 -9.01 -9.64
C ASP A 140 -0.35 -8.13 -8.79
N GLU A 141 -1.67 -8.11 -9.06
CA GLU A 141 -2.64 -7.32 -8.27
C GLU A 141 -2.83 -7.89 -6.86
N GLN A 142 -2.90 -9.22 -6.73
CA GLN A 142 -2.92 -9.86 -5.42
C GLN A 142 -1.62 -9.58 -4.64
N GLY A 143 -0.48 -9.57 -5.33
CA GLY A 143 0.81 -9.18 -4.76
C GLY A 143 0.86 -7.71 -4.33
N GLU A 144 0.32 -6.79 -5.14
CA GLU A 144 0.23 -5.35 -4.82
C GLU A 144 -0.66 -5.12 -3.59
N LEU A 145 -1.85 -5.74 -3.53
CA LEU A 145 -2.75 -5.66 -2.38
C LEU A 145 -2.13 -6.28 -1.11
N GLN A 146 -1.53 -7.46 -1.23
CA GLN A 146 -0.85 -8.11 -0.12
C GLN A 146 0.33 -7.29 0.39
N MET A 147 1.09 -6.66 -0.52
CA MET A 147 2.17 -5.74 -0.14
C MET A 147 1.62 -4.50 0.56
N ALA A 148 0.54 -3.90 0.06
CA ALA A 148 -0.09 -2.74 0.70
C ALA A 148 -0.61 -3.07 2.11
N GLU A 149 -1.22 -4.24 2.29
CA GLU A 149 -1.64 -4.73 3.61
C GLU A 149 -0.46 -4.96 4.54
N GLN A 150 0.60 -5.62 4.06
CA GLN A 150 1.83 -5.83 4.84
C GLN A 150 2.49 -4.51 5.24
N LEU A 151 2.48 -3.50 4.35
CA LEU A 151 2.98 -2.15 4.64
C LEU A 151 2.15 -1.44 5.71
N ARG A 152 0.82 -1.57 5.64
CA ARG A 152 -0.11 -0.99 6.63
C ARG A 152 0.03 -1.66 7.99
N ALA A 153 0.20 -2.99 8.02
CA ALA A 153 0.24 -3.75 9.26
C ALA A 153 1.61 -3.73 9.96
N GLY A 154 2.72 -3.56 9.22
CA GLY A 154 4.07 -3.65 9.79
C GLY A 154 4.82 -2.31 9.85
N PRO A 155 5.30 -1.78 8.71
CA PRO A 155 6.06 -0.53 8.65
C PRO A 155 5.32 0.70 9.15
N TYR A 156 4.02 0.84 8.89
CA TYR A 156 3.27 2.03 9.33
C TYR A 156 3.28 2.20 10.86
N PRO A 157 2.91 1.18 11.67
CA PRO A 157 3.04 1.26 13.12
C PRO A 157 4.47 1.56 13.60
N LEU A 158 5.48 0.95 12.97
CA LEU A 158 6.88 1.20 13.31
C LEU A 158 7.30 2.65 13.06
N LEU A 159 6.93 3.21 11.90
CA LEU A 159 7.21 4.60 11.55
C LEU A 159 6.45 5.57 12.46
N ALA A 160 5.19 5.25 12.84
CA ALA A 160 4.41 6.03 13.79
C ALA A 160 5.08 6.05 15.18
N VAL A 161 5.55 4.90 15.67
CA VAL A 161 6.31 4.80 16.93
C VAL A 161 7.60 5.62 16.85
N LEU A 162 8.37 5.52 15.76
CA LEU A 162 9.60 6.29 15.58
C LEU A 162 9.33 7.80 15.57
N ALA A 163 8.30 8.25 14.85
CA ALA A 163 7.92 9.66 14.76
C ALA A 163 7.39 10.19 16.11
N HIS A 164 6.60 9.40 16.84
CA HIS A 164 6.14 9.74 18.19
C HIS A 164 7.33 9.84 19.16
N ASN A 165 8.24 8.87 19.11
CA ASN A 165 9.40 8.82 20.00
C ASN A 165 10.41 9.95 19.72
N GLU A 166 10.55 10.39 18.48
CA GLU A 166 11.33 11.59 18.14
C GLU A 166 10.81 12.83 18.89
N GLN A 167 9.48 12.98 18.98
CA GLN A 167 8.83 14.05 19.75
C GLN A 167 8.98 13.83 21.26
N ALA A 168 8.94 12.58 21.71
CA ALA A 168 9.10 12.19 23.12
C ALA A 168 10.47 12.55 23.69
N TYR A 169 11.54 12.56 22.87
CA TYR A 169 12.86 13.08 23.26
C TYR A 169 12.85 14.57 23.68
N ARG A 170 11.73 15.29 23.47
CA ARG A 170 11.51 16.68 23.93
C ARG A 170 10.60 16.79 25.17
N GLY A 171 10.27 15.69 25.85
CA GLY A 171 9.61 15.71 27.17
C GLY A 171 8.30 14.93 27.30
N SER A 172 7.97 14.00 26.39
CA SER A 172 6.82 13.10 26.52
C SER A 172 7.26 11.65 26.83
N GLN A 173 6.35 10.80 27.31
CA GLN A 173 6.63 9.39 27.57
C GLN A 173 6.72 8.61 26.25
N ALA A 174 7.89 8.03 25.95
CA ALA A 174 8.12 7.29 24.71
C ALA A 174 7.29 5.99 24.65
N TRP A 175 6.82 5.64 23.47
CA TRP A 175 6.21 4.35 23.19
C TRP A 175 7.29 3.25 23.17
N PRO A 176 7.03 2.06 23.75
CA PRO A 176 7.99 0.97 23.73
C PRO A 176 8.42 0.62 22.30
N LEU A 177 9.72 0.65 22.04
CA LEU A 177 10.33 0.18 20.80
C LEU A 177 11.59 -0.60 21.13
N GLU A 178 11.50 -1.92 21.04
CA GLU A 178 12.65 -2.81 21.25
C GLU A 178 13.13 -3.39 19.94
N THR A 179 14.43 -3.29 19.69
CA THR A 179 15.08 -3.93 18.53
C THR A 179 16.31 -4.68 19.02
N ILE A 180 16.41 -5.96 18.72
CA ILE A 180 17.56 -6.80 19.10
C ILE A 180 18.38 -7.05 17.85
N GLY A 181 19.59 -6.48 17.78
CA GLY A 181 20.44 -6.56 16.59
C GLY A 181 21.91 -6.70 16.92
N GLN A 182 22.46 -7.88 16.64
CA GLN A 182 23.84 -8.21 16.23
C GLN A 182 24.33 -9.52 16.87
N LYS A 183 24.23 -10.61 16.09
CA LYS A 183 25.06 -11.81 16.22
C LYS A 183 25.47 -12.22 14.80
N SER A 184 26.75 -12.47 14.58
CA SER A 184 27.22 -13.00 13.30
C SER A 184 26.70 -14.43 13.14
N ILE A 185 25.83 -14.63 12.14
CA ILE A 185 25.25 -15.93 11.80
C ILE A 185 25.82 -16.34 10.46
N ARG A 186 26.32 -17.57 10.36
CA ARG A 186 26.81 -18.11 9.08
C ARG A 186 25.67 -18.14 8.06
N LYS A 187 25.96 -17.76 6.82
CA LYS A 187 24.98 -17.79 5.72
C LYS A 187 24.32 -19.17 5.54
N SER A 188 25.07 -20.25 5.79
CA SER A 188 24.57 -21.64 5.77
C SER A 188 23.46 -21.91 6.79
N ASP A 189 23.47 -21.18 7.91
CA ASP A 189 22.59 -21.44 9.05
C ASP A 189 21.29 -20.61 8.98
N ILE A 190 21.18 -19.68 8.02
CA ILE A 190 20.03 -18.76 7.85
C ILE A 190 18.71 -19.50 7.72
N SER A 191 18.64 -20.57 6.93
CA SER A 191 17.41 -21.36 6.77
C SER A 191 16.92 -21.97 8.09
N ARG A 192 17.84 -22.36 8.97
CA ARG A 192 17.51 -22.89 10.31
C ARG A 192 17.07 -21.77 11.24
N VAL A 193 17.72 -20.62 11.17
CA VAL A 193 17.39 -19.42 11.95
C VAL A 193 16.00 -18.90 11.58
N ARG A 194 15.68 -18.78 10.28
CA ARG A 194 14.34 -18.41 9.80
C ARG A 194 13.25 -19.27 10.43
N LYS A 195 13.43 -20.59 10.43
CA LYS A 195 12.47 -21.53 11.02
C LYS A 195 12.31 -21.32 12.52
N LEU A 196 13.43 -21.19 13.25
CA LEU A 196 13.41 -20.98 14.70
C LEU A 196 12.73 -19.66 15.08
N VAL A 197 13.08 -18.58 14.38
CA VAL A 197 12.54 -17.24 14.63
C VAL A 197 11.07 -17.19 14.25
N ALA A 198 10.66 -17.75 13.11
CA ALA A 198 9.25 -17.79 12.71
C ALA A 198 8.33 -18.44 13.77
N VAL A 199 8.79 -19.55 14.39
CA VAL A 199 8.05 -20.19 15.49
C VAL A 199 7.90 -19.26 16.69
N ARG A 200 8.98 -18.54 17.05
CA ARG A 200 8.97 -17.63 18.20
C ARG A 200 8.18 -16.35 17.96
N LEU A 201 8.26 -15.78 16.74
CA LEU A 201 7.47 -14.62 16.36
C LEU A 201 5.98 -14.93 16.41
N ARG A 202 5.55 -16.07 15.87
CA ARG A 202 4.15 -16.50 15.95
C ARG A 202 3.66 -16.61 17.40
N ALA A 203 4.46 -17.26 18.25
CA ALA A 203 4.13 -17.37 19.67
C ALA A 203 3.98 -15.98 20.33
N ALA A 204 4.91 -15.07 20.06
CA ALA A 204 4.86 -13.70 20.59
C ALA A 204 3.62 -12.93 20.11
N THR A 205 3.30 -12.99 18.82
CA THR A 205 2.10 -12.33 18.27
C THR A 205 0.82 -12.88 18.85
N THR A 206 0.73 -14.21 19.07
CA THR A 206 -0.44 -14.83 19.71
C THR A 206 -0.62 -14.33 21.13
N THR A 207 0.45 -14.33 21.95
CA THR A 207 0.38 -13.82 23.33
C THR A 207 -0.07 -12.36 23.37
N ILE A 208 0.42 -11.53 22.46
CA ILE A 208 0.03 -10.12 22.39
C ILE A 208 -1.44 -9.96 21.99
N ALA A 209 -1.90 -10.73 20.99
CA ALA A 209 -3.32 -10.72 20.58
C ALA A 209 -4.23 -11.14 21.74
N ASP A 210 -3.91 -12.24 22.42
CA ASP A 210 -4.69 -12.74 23.57
C ASP A 210 -4.79 -11.70 24.69
N LEU A 211 -3.71 -10.94 24.95
CA LEU A 211 -3.70 -9.86 25.93
C LEU A 211 -4.62 -8.69 25.54
N LEU A 212 -4.58 -8.27 24.26
CA LEU A 212 -5.43 -7.20 23.75
C LEU A 212 -6.91 -7.60 23.77
N ASP A 213 -7.22 -8.82 23.35
CA ASP A 213 -8.57 -9.37 23.37
C ASP A 213 -9.13 -9.51 24.79
N ALA A 214 -8.30 -9.97 25.74
CA ALA A 214 -8.67 -10.03 27.14
C ALA A 214 -8.96 -8.64 27.73
N TYR A 215 -8.13 -7.64 27.42
CA TYR A 215 -8.34 -6.27 27.86
C TYR A 215 -9.65 -5.69 27.28
N ALA A 216 -9.86 -5.86 25.98
CA ALA A 216 -11.06 -5.40 25.29
C ALA A 216 -12.32 -6.04 25.88
N THR A 217 -12.28 -7.34 26.19
CA THR A 217 -13.41 -8.09 26.79
C THR A 217 -13.73 -7.60 28.20
N LEU A 218 -12.72 -7.28 29.01
CA LEU A 218 -12.90 -6.83 30.40
C LEU A 218 -13.48 -5.41 30.52
N HIS A 219 -13.31 -4.57 29.49
CA HIS A 219 -13.68 -3.15 29.53
C HIS A 219 -14.81 -2.80 28.54
N VAL A 220 -15.58 -3.79 28.09
CA VAL A 220 -16.75 -3.56 27.23
C VAL A 220 -17.78 -2.71 27.97
N GLY A 221 -18.05 -1.50 27.49
CA GLY A 221 -19.13 -0.63 27.98
C GLY A 221 -18.71 0.44 28.99
N GLU A 222 -17.43 0.55 29.34
CA GLU A 222 -16.91 1.69 30.10
C GLU A 222 -16.62 2.86 29.15
N GLY A 223 -17.18 4.05 29.42
CA GLY A 223 -16.84 5.28 28.68
C GLY A 223 -17.42 5.38 27.26
N THR A 224 -18.73 5.21 27.08
CA THR A 224 -19.42 5.24 25.76
C THR A 224 -19.30 6.55 24.96
N ASP A 225 -18.64 7.58 25.50
CA ASP A 225 -18.46 8.91 24.88
C ASP A 225 -16.98 9.22 24.59
N GLU A 226 -16.04 8.31 24.89
CA GLU A 226 -14.61 8.50 24.59
C GLU A 226 -14.24 8.02 23.17
N PRO A 227 -13.35 8.74 22.46
CA PRO A 227 -12.93 8.34 21.12
C PRO A 227 -12.09 7.06 21.16
N MET A 228 -12.52 6.06 20.38
CA MET A 228 -11.80 4.79 20.23
C MET A 228 -10.51 4.97 19.41
N VAL A 229 -9.42 4.35 19.86
CA VAL A 229 -8.13 4.34 19.17
C VAL A 229 -7.76 2.91 18.79
N SER A 230 -7.35 2.68 17.53
CA SER A 230 -6.84 1.38 17.09
C SER A 230 -5.42 1.16 17.63
N VAL A 231 -5.19 0.02 18.28
CA VAL A 231 -3.87 -0.39 18.77
C VAL A 231 -3.36 -1.58 17.96
N SER A 232 -2.10 -1.53 17.53
CA SER A 232 -1.44 -2.62 16.82
C SER A 232 -0.04 -2.86 17.38
N ALA A 233 0.36 -4.13 17.46
CA ALA A 233 1.70 -4.52 17.87
C ALA A 233 2.26 -5.56 16.90
N GLY A 234 3.52 -5.39 16.51
CA GLY A 234 4.18 -6.23 15.52
C GLY A 234 5.58 -6.63 15.96
N VAL A 235 5.99 -7.83 15.58
CA VAL A 235 7.36 -8.33 15.74
C VAL A 235 7.90 -8.70 14.36
N TYR A 236 9.14 -8.32 14.06
CA TYR A 236 9.72 -8.50 12.73
C TYR A 236 11.08 -9.18 12.80
N TYR A 237 11.42 -9.90 11.74
CA TYR A 237 12.73 -10.47 11.51
C TYR A 237 13.28 -9.89 10.20
N SER A 238 14.52 -9.42 10.23
CA SER A 238 15.24 -8.94 9.06
C SER A 238 16.61 -9.62 8.97
N GLU A 239 17.07 -9.79 7.73
CA GLU A 239 18.43 -10.22 7.41
C GLU A 239 19.19 -9.04 6.84
N GLY A 240 20.51 -9.05 7.00
CA GLY A 240 21.41 -7.95 6.64
C GLY A 240 21.02 -7.30 5.31
N LEU A 241 20.42 -6.11 5.42
CA LEU A 241 20.35 -5.17 4.31
C LEU A 241 21.82 -4.80 4.01
N PRO A 242 22.32 -4.98 2.79
CA PRO A 242 23.67 -4.57 2.47
C PRO A 242 23.75 -3.05 2.64
N LEU A 243 24.28 -2.62 3.78
CA LEU A 243 24.86 -1.30 3.87
C LEU A 243 26.11 -1.39 3.02
N LYS A 244 26.08 -0.77 1.83
CA LYS A 244 27.35 -0.42 1.19
C LYS A 244 28.06 0.46 2.22
N ASP A 245 29.22 0.00 2.67
CA ASP A 245 30.15 0.86 3.38
C ASP A 245 30.50 2.02 2.44
N GLU A 246 29.91 3.20 2.69
CA GLU A 246 30.35 4.51 2.17
C GLU A 246 30.84 5.35 3.34
#